data_AF-A0A9P9WA31-F1
#
_entry.id   AF-A0A9P9WA31-F1
#
_cell.length_a   1.000
_cell.length_b   1.000
_cell.length_c   1.000
_cell.angle_alpha   90.00
_cell.angle_beta   90.00
_cell.angle_gamma   90.00
#
_symmetry.space_group_name_H-M   'P 1'
#
loop_
_entity.id
_entity.type
_entity.pdbx_description
1 polymer ?
#
loop_
_entity_poly.entity_id
_entity_poly.type
_entity_poly.pdbx_seq_one_letter_code
_entity_poly.pdbx_strand_id
1 'polypeptide(L)'
;MASLTSLPPELQMHTVHLTSDSQPDLAVTLEEPAQNNEAFTETVLLILCLLSSWGPAGNEAGTSCRGIRLILSAASPTDAIDSHGFKRRHRKVRWERSCIGFLVNRPRDLPVSCLVSTFSCTALKTFRNFSLAAICAIASCLPNVHTLDWGLGDLERHGIARGVEMREEFAKGLMELPRNVRHFALKFDRGVPLNHHWSPPQLYHGDPAVPDPLSVSLRYLMQRLETLEIKNDTIIGSEIFWPSSSTDPGSHNNGPVGFPNLRHVVVCAGIVSPYGSWLCSEDPSVGAVQPPNVNPLNDDVVPGDEGEAMFRLKYLPGLVEPYHLAAACAASRMPRLNNLEIMWSSPRPACLEYIVRDCGAQATLKFYGSLPLELTGSSEKAWREAVKVHVGDENSLDMDFIDEGNNWQPPETRTLRA
;
A
#
# COMPACT_ATOMS: atom_id res chain seq x y z
N MET A 1 52.76 41.96 -9.18
CA MET A 1 51.65 42.91 -9.02
C MET A 1 50.78 42.84 -10.25
N ALA A 2 49.52 42.45 -10.03
CA ALA A 2 48.32 42.42 -10.87
C ALA A 2 48.45 42.39 -12.41
N SER A 3 48.10 41.22 -12.94
CA SER A 3 47.83 40.92 -14.35
C SER A 3 46.31 41.02 -14.62
N LEU A 4 45.96 41.49 -15.82
CA LEU A 4 44.97 40.95 -16.79
C LEU A 4 43.72 40.22 -16.21
N THR A 5 42.48 40.31 -16.69
CA THR A 5 41.73 40.95 -17.79
C THR A 5 40.31 40.41 -17.62
N SER A 6 39.30 41.20 -18.02
CA SER A 6 37.95 40.79 -18.47
C SER A 6 37.22 39.63 -17.78
N LEU A 7 36.10 39.96 -17.13
CA LEU A 7 35.01 39.07 -16.75
C LEU A 7 34.40 38.33 -17.97
N PRO A 8 34.00 37.05 -17.84
CA PRO A 8 33.25 36.33 -18.88
C PRO A 8 31.73 36.57 -18.78
N PRO A 9 30.97 36.34 -19.87
CA PRO A 9 29.54 36.60 -19.94
C PRO A 9 28.72 35.33 -19.65
N GLU A 10 27.89 35.34 -18.62
CA GLU A 10 26.88 34.31 -18.40
C GLU A 10 25.57 34.95 -17.93
N LEU A 11 24.57 34.92 -18.83
CA LEU A 11 23.13 34.73 -18.56
C LEU A 11 22.39 35.00 -19.89
N GLN A 12 22.60 34.11 -20.87
CA GLN A 12 21.59 33.94 -21.90
C GLN A 12 20.43 33.18 -21.26
N MET A 13 19.41 33.92 -20.82
CA MET A 13 18.07 33.34 -20.68
C MET A 13 17.64 32.87 -22.07
N HIS A 14 17.77 31.58 -22.33
CA HIS A 14 16.98 30.93 -23.37
C HIS A 14 15.53 30.94 -22.91
N THR A 15 14.80 32.01 -23.23
CA THR A 15 13.35 31.99 -23.29
C THR A 15 12.98 31.05 -24.43
N VAL A 16 12.82 29.76 -24.11
CA VAL A 16 12.20 28.81 -25.03
C VAL A 16 10.73 29.18 -25.09
N HIS A 17 10.35 29.90 -26.15
CA HIS A 17 8.95 29.98 -26.56
C HIS A 17 8.54 28.60 -27.07
N LEU A 18 8.09 27.75 -26.14
CA LEU A 18 7.30 26.57 -26.47
C LEU A 18 5.94 27.06 -26.97
N THR A 19 5.81 27.22 -28.28
CA THR A 19 4.50 27.20 -28.93
C THR A 19 4.03 25.75 -28.91
N SER A 20 3.46 25.30 -27.79
CA SER A 20 2.68 24.07 -27.78
C SER A 20 1.39 24.37 -28.56
N ASP A 21 1.31 23.87 -29.78
CA ASP A 21 0.03 23.58 -30.43
C ASP A 21 -0.67 22.54 -29.54
N SER A 22 -1.40 23.06 -28.57
CA SER A 22 -2.19 22.30 -27.61
C SER A 22 -3.31 21.61 -28.37
N GLN A 23 -3.30 20.28 -28.40
CA GLN A 23 -4.48 19.51 -28.79
C GLN A 23 -5.59 19.79 -27.75
N PRO A 24 -6.70 20.44 -28.13
CA PRO A 24 -7.75 20.83 -27.19
C PRO A 24 -8.66 19.66 -26.77
N ASP A 25 -8.47 18.46 -27.32
CA ASP A 25 -9.38 17.30 -27.16
C ASP A 25 -9.15 16.44 -25.91
N LEU A 26 -8.18 16.78 -25.05
CA LEU A 26 -7.75 15.93 -23.92
C LEU A 26 -8.09 16.45 -22.52
N ALA A 27 -8.61 17.68 -22.40
CA ALA A 27 -9.04 18.19 -21.10
C ALA A 27 -10.36 17.53 -20.69
N VAL A 28 -10.32 16.70 -19.63
CA VAL A 28 -11.52 16.23 -18.93
C VAL A 28 -12.27 17.47 -18.44
N THR A 29 -13.49 17.70 -18.92
CA THR A 29 -14.33 18.77 -18.38
C THR A 29 -14.74 18.39 -16.96
N LEU A 30 -14.91 19.36 -16.05
CA LEU A 30 -15.35 19.09 -14.67
C LEU A 30 -16.71 18.37 -14.61
N GLU A 31 -17.49 18.43 -15.69
CA GLU A 31 -18.79 17.77 -15.83
C GLU A 31 -18.68 16.23 -15.98
N GLU A 32 -17.66 15.73 -16.67
CA GLU A 32 -17.53 14.28 -16.93
C GLU A 32 -17.26 13.46 -15.65
N PRO A 33 -16.34 13.85 -14.73
CA PRO A 33 -16.19 13.18 -13.45
C PRO A 33 -17.47 13.20 -12.61
N ALA A 34 -18.23 14.30 -12.66
CA ALA A 34 -19.49 14.43 -11.93
C ALA A 34 -20.53 13.42 -12.45
N GLN A 35 -20.70 13.32 -13.77
CA GLN A 35 -21.60 12.33 -14.39
C GLN A 35 -21.19 10.89 -14.09
N ASN A 36 -19.88 10.59 -14.11
CA ASN A 36 -19.38 9.26 -13.75
C ASN A 36 -19.67 8.92 -12.27
N ASN A 37 -19.50 9.90 -11.37
CA ASN A 37 -19.82 9.73 -9.95
C ASN A 37 -21.32 9.58 -9.71
N GLU A 38 -22.16 10.28 -10.47
CA GLU A 38 -23.62 10.12 -10.44
C GLU A 38 -24.03 8.71 -10.87
N ALA A 39 -23.58 8.27 -12.05
CA ALA A 39 -23.87 6.93 -12.56
C ALA A 39 -23.38 5.83 -11.61
N PHE A 40 -22.17 6.00 -11.04
CA PHE A 40 -21.63 5.09 -10.03
C PHE A 40 -22.51 5.05 -8.77
N THR A 41 -22.89 6.22 -8.25
CA THR A 41 -23.70 6.33 -7.04
C THR A 41 -25.04 5.61 -7.22
N GLU A 42 -25.75 5.88 -8.33
CA GLU A 42 -27.02 5.23 -8.64
C GLU A 42 -26.87 3.71 -8.81
N THR A 43 -25.84 3.28 -9.53
CA THR A 43 -25.59 1.85 -9.77
C THR A 43 -25.33 1.11 -8.46
N VAL A 44 -24.48 1.66 -7.58
CA VAL A 44 -24.19 1.03 -6.28
C VAL A 44 -25.42 0.99 -5.39
N LEU A 45 -26.23 2.05 -5.34
CA LEU A 45 -27.50 2.07 -4.62
C LEU A 45 -28.44 0.97 -5.11
N LEU A 46 -28.61 0.84 -6.43
CA LEU A 46 -29.45 -0.21 -7.03
C LEU A 46 -28.94 -1.61 -6.71
N ILE A 47 -27.63 -1.85 -6.79
CA ILE A 47 -27.02 -3.13 -6.43
C ILE A 47 -27.28 -3.47 -4.97
N LEU A 48 -27.01 -2.54 -4.04
CA LEU A 48 -27.20 -2.79 -2.62
C LEU A 48 -28.68 -2.98 -2.26
N CYS A 49 -29.61 -2.24 -2.87
CA CYS A 49 -31.05 -2.46 -2.76
C CYS A 49 -31.47 -3.86 -3.25
N LEU A 50 -30.93 -4.29 -4.40
CA LEU A 50 -31.22 -5.62 -4.93
C LEU A 50 -30.70 -6.70 -3.99
N LEU A 51 -29.45 -6.57 -3.53
CA LEU A 51 -28.83 -7.54 -2.61
C LEU A 51 -29.50 -7.58 -1.24
N SER A 52 -30.05 -6.46 -0.75
CA SER A 52 -30.80 -6.44 0.51
C SER A 52 -32.14 -7.16 0.37
N SER A 53 -32.79 -7.09 -0.81
CA SER A 53 -34.04 -7.80 -1.09
C SER A 53 -33.90 -9.33 -1.21
N TRP A 54 -32.68 -9.82 -1.45
CA TRP A 54 -32.39 -11.26 -1.53
C TRP A 54 -32.18 -11.92 -0.15
N GLY A 55 -32.10 -11.12 0.92
CA GLY A 55 -32.01 -11.64 2.27
C GLY A 55 -33.23 -12.50 2.62
N PRO A 56 -33.09 -13.49 3.53
CA PRO A 56 -34.19 -14.36 3.92
C PRO A 56 -35.36 -13.50 4.42
N ALA A 57 -36.48 -13.57 3.71
CA ALA A 57 -37.72 -12.89 4.05
C ALA A 57 -38.36 -13.56 5.28
N GLY A 58 -37.78 -13.35 6.46
CA GLY A 58 -38.32 -13.82 7.73
C GLY A 58 -38.12 -15.33 8.01
N ASN A 59 -37.65 -15.60 9.22
CA ASN A 59 -37.92 -16.79 10.04
C ASN A 59 -37.61 -18.22 9.54
N GLU A 60 -37.08 -18.46 8.35
CA GLU A 60 -36.52 -19.79 8.03
C GLU A 60 -35.08 -19.90 8.59
N ALA A 61 -35.00 -19.98 9.93
CA ALA A 61 -33.77 -20.04 10.73
C ALA A 61 -32.92 -21.32 10.53
N GLY A 62 -33.13 -22.07 9.44
CA GLY A 62 -32.54 -23.40 9.25
C GLY A 62 -31.60 -23.53 8.05
N THR A 63 -31.71 -22.69 7.02
CA THR A 63 -30.81 -22.75 5.87
C THR A 63 -29.69 -21.74 6.04
N SER A 64 -28.50 -22.25 6.37
CA SER A 64 -27.25 -21.50 6.30
C SER A 64 -27.07 -20.93 4.89
N CYS A 65 -27.59 -19.73 4.63
CA CYS A 65 -27.35 -19.02 3.39
C CYS A 65 -25.84 -18.83 3.26
N ARG A 66 -25.22 -19.59 2.34
CA ARG A 66 -23.84 -19.36 1.93
C ARG A 66 -23.80 -17.93 1.40
N GLY A 67 -23.04 -17.07 2.06
CA GLY A 67 -22.90 -15.68 1.62
C GLY A 67 -22.36 -15.59 0.19
N ILE A 68 -22.61 -14.45 -0.45
CA ILE A 68 -22.16 -14.21 -1.82
C ILE A 68 -20.84 -13.43 -1.84
N ARG A 69 -20.11 -13.57 -2.95
CA ARG A 69 -18.98 -12.71 -3.29
C ARG A 69 -19.44 -11.58 -4.21
N LEU A 70 -19.28 -10.35 -3.77
CA LEU A 70 -19.47 -9.15 -4.59
C LEU A 70 -18.11 -8.70 -5.14
N ILE A 71 -17.99 -8.58 -6.47
CA ILE A 71 -16.79 -8.06 -7.12
C ILE A 71 -17.17 -6.77 -7.85
N LEU A 72 -16.52 -5.67 -7.50
CA LEU A 72 -16.74 -4.36 -8.10
C LEU A 72 -15.58 -3.97 -9.02
N SER A 73 -15.93 -3.55 -10.23
CA SER A 73 -15.00 -3.03 -11.23
C SER A 73 -15.75 -2.01 -12.07
N ALA A 74 -15.07 -0.96 -12.52
CA ALA A 74 -15.67 0.11 -13.31
C ALA A 74 -14.91 0.31 -14.62
N ALA A 75 -15.66 0.39 -15.70
CA ALA A 75 -15.18 0.69 -17.04
C ALA A 75 -16.17 1.64 -17.72
N SER A 76 -15.65 2.57 -18.51
CA SER A 76 -16.42 3.40 -19.42
C SER A 76 -16.47 2.75 -20.80
N PRO A 77 -17.54 2.93 -21.59
CA PRO A 77 -17.53 2.60 -23.02
C PRO A 77 -16.37 3.26 -23.77
N THR A 78 -15.90 4.43 -23.29
CA THR A 78 -14.69 5.08 -23.84
C THR A 78 -13.40 4.35 -23.48
N ASP A 79 -13.40 3.43 -22.53
CA ASP A 79 -12.24 2.58 -22.20
C ASP A 79 -12.11 1.40 -23.17
N ALA A 80 -13.16 1.10 -23.96
CA ALA A 80 -13.15 0.02 -24.92
C ALA A 80 -12.11 0.25 -26.04
N ILE A 81 -11.40 -0.83 -26.34
CA ILE A 81 -10.29 -0.95 -27.29
C ILE A 81 -10.76 -0.53 -28.69
N ASP A 82 -10.08 0.41 -29.34
CA ASP A 82 -10.04 0.37 -30.80
C ASP A 82 -9.02 -0.70 -31.22
N SER A 83 -9.30 -1.42 -32.30
CA SER A 83 -8.51 -2.55 -32.82
C SER A 83 -7.05 -2.22 -33.16
N HIS A 84 -6.57 -1.00 -32.86
CA HIS A 84 -5.27 -0.49 -33.23
C HIS A 84 -4.38 -0.08 -32.03
N GLY A 85 -4.84 -0.23 -30.78
CA GLY A 85 -3.98 -0.20 -29.57
C GLY A 85 -3.35 1.15 -29.19
N PHE A 86 -3.18 2.07 -30.14
CA PHE A 86 -2.59 3.40 -29.93
C PHE A 86 -3.46 4.32 -29.06
N LYS A 87 -4.80 4.24 -29.15
CA LYS A 87 -5.70 5.06 -28.31
C LYS A 87 -5.73 4.63 -26.84
N ARG A 88 -5.18 3.46 -26.50
CA ARG A 88 -5.16 2.93 -25.13
C ARG A 88 -4.27 3.75 -24.21
N ARG A 89 -3.13 4.26 -24.69
CA ARG A 89 -2.20 5.08 -23.89
C ARG A 89 -2.79 6.46 -23.59
N HIS A 90 -3.23 7.20 -24.61
CA HIS A 90 -3.82 8.52 -24.44
C HIS A 90 -5.07 8.52 -23.55
N ARG A 91 -5.92 7.49 -23.64
CA ARG A 91 -7.12 7.38 -22.79
C ARG A 91 -6.81 6.99 -21.35
N LYS A 92 -5.75 6.18 -21.11
CA LYS A 92 -5.27 5.91 -19.75
C LYS A 92 -4.82 7.20 -19.08
N VAL A 93 -3.99 7.99 -19.76
CA VAL A 93 -3.48 9.29 -19.27
C VAL A 93 -4.63 10.24 -18.92
N ARG A 94 -5.67 10.31 -19.78
CA ARG A 94 -6.84 11.16 -19.55
C ARG A 94 -7.53 10.91 -18.20
N TRP A 95 -7.62 9.65 -17.77
CA TRP A 95 -8.40 9.25 -16.60
C TRP A 95 -7.57 8.80 -15.42
N GLU A 96 -6.25 8.73 -15.58
CA GLU A 96 -5.30 8.35 -14.53
C GLU A 96 -5.47 9.21 -13.28
N ARG A 97 -5.82 10.49 -13.49
CA ARG A 97 -6.05 11.46 -12.42
C ARG A 97 -7.47 11.44 -11.87
N SER A 98 -8.35 10.55 -12.31
CA SER A 98 -9.75 10.53 -11.86
C SER A 98 -10.02 9.31 -10.99
N CYS A 99 -10.80 9.50 -9.93
CA CYS A 99 -11.38 8.41 -9.15
C CYS A 99 -12.89 8.50 -9.26
N ILE A 100 -13.53 7.34 -9.37
CA ILE A 100 -14.98 7.21 -9.26
C ILE A 100 -15.34 7.10 -7.79
N GLY A 101 -16.23 7.97 -7.32
CA GLY A 101 -16.69 7.99 -5.94
C GLY A 101 -18.14 8.41 -5.83
N PHE A 102 -18.65 8.45 -4.61
CA PHE A 102 -20.00 8.95 -4.35
C PHE A 102 -20.08 10.46 -4.54
N LEU A 103 -21.26 10.93 -4.96
CA LEU A 103 -21.59 12.36 -4.88
C LEU A 103 -21.58 12.81 -3.41
N VAL A 104 -21.05 14.01 -3.17
CA VAL A 104 -20.98 14.64 -1.85
C VAL A 104 -22.36 14.58 -1.17
N ASN A 105 -22.38 14.17 0.10
CA ASN A 105 -23.58 13.99 0.96
C ASN A 105 -24.47 12.75 0.74
N ARG A 106 -24.22 11.89 -0.26
CA ARG A 106 -24.99 10.64 -0.43
C ARG A 106 -24.49 9.35 0.28
N PRO A 107 -23.28 9.25 0.87
CA PRO A 107 -22.86 7.96 1.43
C PRO A 107 -23.62 7.53 2.70
N ARG A 108 -24.44 8.40 3.29
CA ARG A 108 -25.11 8.12 4.58
C ARG A 108 -26.33 7.19 4.48
N ASP A 109 -26.87 6.99 3.28
CA ASP A 109 -28.14 6.25 3.07
C ASP A 109 -27.96 4.98 2.21
N LEU A 110 -26.75 4.42 2.18
CA LEU A 110 -26.51 3.19 1.43
C LEU A 110 -27.27 2.00 2.06
N PRO A 111 -28.04 1.21 1.27
CA PRO A 111 -28.75 0.05 1.78
C PRO A 111 -27.80 -0.98 2.38
N VAL A 112 -28.18 -1.51 3.55
CA VAL A 112 -27.41 -2.56 4.24
C VAL A 112 -27.73 -3.92 3.62
N SER A 113 -26.71 -4.71 3.30
CA SER A 113 -26.88 -6.09 2.81
C SER A 113 -26.14 -7.10 3.68
N CYS A 114 -26.90 -7.99 4.31
CA CYS A 114 -26.36 -9.12 5.08
C CYS A 114 -25.94 -10.32 4.21
N LEU A 115 -26.14 -10.26 2.89
CA LEU A 115 -25.90 -11.40 2.02
C LEU A 115 -24.42 -11.54 1.59
N VAL A 116 -23.69 -10.42 1.54
CA VAL A 116 -22.30 -10.41 1.06
C VAL A 116 -21.36 -10.86 2.15
N SER A 117 -20.58 -11.90 1.87
CA SER A 117 -19.56 -12.45 2.77
C SER A 117 -18.13 -12.14 2.30
N THR A 118 -17.94 -11.92 1.00
CA THR A 118 -16.68 -11.47 0.42
C THR A 118 -16.92 -10.25 -0.47
N PHE A 119 -16.16 -9.18 -0.25
CA PHE A 119 -16.20 -7.99 -1.09
C PHE A 119 -14.82 -7.75 -1.71
N SER A 120 -14.76 -7.84 -3.04
CA SER A 120 -13.55 -7.57 -3.81
C SER A 120 -13.73 -6.32 -4.66
N CYS A 121 -12.67 -5.53 -4.78
CA CYS A 121 -12.62 -4.38 -5.68
C CYS A 121 -11.32 -4.48 -6.48
N THR A 122 -11.37 -4.31 -7.80
CA THR A 122 -10.17 -4.42 -8.63
C THR A 122 -10.04 -3.27 -9.61
N ALA A 123 -9.04 -2.43 -9.37
CA ALA A 123 -8.49 -1.48 -10.32
C ALA A 123 -7.33 -2.16 -11.07
N LEU A 124 -7.65 -3.02 -12.06
CA LEU A 124 -6.62 -3.46 -13.01
C LEU A 124 -6.23 -2.29 -13.90
N LYS A 125 -5.10 -2.40 -14.62
CA LYS A 125 -4.62 -1.39 -15.61
C LYS A 125 -5.65 -0.96 -16.66
N THR A 126 -6.77 -1.68 -16.79
CA THR A 126 -7.87 -1.43 -17.73
C THR A 126 -9.14 -0.88 -17.08
N PHE A 127 -9.20 -0.78 -15.76
CA PHE A 127 -10.37 -0.31 -15.01
C PHE A 127 -10.12 1.06 -14.40
N ARG A 128 -11.21 1.76 -14.10
CA ARG A 128 -11.18 3.05 -13.43
C ARG A 128 -10.82 2.88 -11.96
N ASN A 129 -10.07 3.84 -11.44
CA ASN A 129 -9.75 3.92 -10.02
C ASN A 129 -11.01 4.31 -9.24
N PHE A 130 -11.19 3.71 -8.07
CA PHE A 130 -12.24 4.09 -7.13
C PHE A 130 -11.66 5.01 -6.06
N SER A 131 -12.48 5.92 -5.54
CA SER A 131 -12.17 6.61 -4.29
C SER A 131 -12.11 5.59 -3.15
N LEU A 132 -11.06 5.67 -2.34
CA LEU A 132 -10.88 4.81 -1.15
C LEU A 132 -12.05 4.97 -0.18
N ALA A 133 -12.51 6.20 0.04
CA ALA A 133 -13.67 6.51 0.88
C ALA A 133 -14.94 5.82 0.37
N ALA A 134 -15.17 5.78 -0.95
CA ALA A 134 -16.33 5.13 -1.53
C ALA A 134 -16.30 3.61 -1.31
N ILE A 135 -15.14 2.97 -1.48
CA ILE A 135 -14.99 1.52 -1.23
C ILE A 135 -15.21 1.18 0.25
N CYS A 136 -14.67 1.99 1.16
CA CYS A 136 -14.93 1.85 2.60
C CYS A 136 -16.43 2.02 2.93
N ALA A 137 -17.09 3.02 2.36
CA ALA A 137 -18.52 3.28 2.59
C ALA A 137 -19.40 2.14 2.05
N ILE A 138 -19.05 1.52 0.92
CA ILE A 138 -19.74 0.32 0.44
C ILE A 138 -19.55 -0.83 1.44
N ALA A 139 -18.30 -1.06 1.86
CA ALA A 139 -17.96 -2.15 2.76
C ALA A 139 -18.63 -2.01 4.14
N SER A 140 -18.79 -0.80 4.67
CA SER A 140 -19.46 -0.55 5.95
C SER A 140 -20.94 -0.96 5.94
N CYS A 141 -21.58 -0.99 4.77
CA CYS A 141 -22.95 -1.47 4.56
C CYS A 141 -23.07 -3.00 4.41
N LEU A 142 -21.97 -3.76 4.54
CA LEU A 142 -21.94 -5.21 4.37
C LEU A 142 -21.61 -5.92 5.70
N PRO A 143 -22.53 -5.96 6.69
CA PRO A 143 -22.24 -6.40 8.05
C PRO A 143 -21.75 -7.85 8.18
N ASN A 144 -22.04 -8.72 7.19
CA ASN A 144 -21.62 -10.12 7.18
C ASN A 144 -20.34 -10.37 6.37
N VAL A 145 -19.68 -9.32 5.87
CA VAL A 145 -18.43 -9.45 5.13
C VAL A 145 -17.32 -9.91 6.07
N HIS A 146 -16.66 -11.01 5.72
CA HIS A 146 -15.50 -11.55 6.42
C HIS A 146 -14.20 -11.37 5.63
N THR A 147 -14.28 -11.24 4.31
CA THR A 147 -13.12 -11.08 3.44
C THR A 147 -13.24 -9.82 2.59
N LEU A 148 -12.21 -8.98 2.66
CA LEU A 148 -12.02 -7.82 1.79
C LEU A 148 -10.75 -8.04 0.96
N ASP A 149 -10.86 -7.87 -0.35
CA ASP A 149 -9.76 -8.04 -1.30
C ASP A 149 -9.76 -6.88 -2.31
N TRP A 150 -8.90 -5.90 -2.06
CA TRP A 150 -8.93 -4.61 -2.72
C TRP A 150 -7.64 -4.37 -3.49
N GLY A 151 -7.73 -4.29 -4.82
CA GLY A 151 -6.71 -3.68 -5.66
C GLY A 151 -7.14 -2.27 -6.01
N LEU A 152 -6.47 -1.26 -5.44
CA LEU A 152 -6.79 0.15 -5.58
C LEU A 152 -5.54 0.87 -6.10
N GLY A 153 -5.72 1.81 -7.04
CA GLY A 153 -4.61 2.61 -7.55
C GLY A 153 -4.35 3.81 -6.64
N ASP A 154 -3.09 4.06 -6.35
CA ASP A 154 -2.68 5.29 -5.67
C ASP A 154 -2.54 6.43 -6.69
N LEU A 155 -3.37 7.46 -6.56
CA LEU A 155 -3.41 8.60 -7.47
C LEU A 155 -2.42 9.71 -7.09
N GLU A 156 -1.59 9.49 -6.07
CA GLU A 156 -0.57 10.42 -5.57
C GLU A 156 0.39 10.95 -6.62
N ARG A 157 0.71 10.13 -7.63
CA ARG A 157 1.58 10.48 -8.77
C ARG A 157 1.13 11.75 -9.52
N HIS A 158 -0.10 12.19 -9.27
CA HIS A 158 -0.71 13.34 -9.94
C HIS A 158 -0.92 14.54 -9.03
N GLY A 159 -0.50 14.48 -7.76
CA GLY A 159 -0.52 15.60 -6.82
C GLY A 159 -0.43 15.16 -5.37
N ILE A 160 0.57 15.67 -4.65
CA ILE A 160 0.85 15.33 -3.25
C ILE A 160 -0.35 15.63 -2.34
N ALA A 161 -0.97 16.81 -2.50
CA ALA A 161 -2.10 17.23 -1.66
C ALA A 161 -3.27 16.24 -1.72
N ARG A 162 -3.59 15.74 -2.92
CA ARG A 162 -4.65 14.73 -3.09
C ARG A 162 -4.26 13.39 -2.47
N GLY A 163 -2.98 13.04 -2.55
CA GLY A 163 -2.42 11.89 -1.86
C GLY A 163 -2.70 11.86 -0.38
N VAL A 164 -2.31 12.96 0.27
CA VAL A 164 -2.52 13.19 1.70
C VAL A 164 -4.00 13.07 2.05
N GLU A 165 -4.87 13.73 1.28
CA GLU A 165 -6.32 13.69 1.48
C GLU A 165 -6.87 12.26 1.35
N MET A 166 -6.57 11.55 0.26
CA MET A 166 -7.01 10.16 0.06
C MET A 166 -6.52 9.23 1.18
N ARG A 167 -5.29 9.44 1.64
CA ARG A 167 -4.69 8.66 2.73
C ARG A 167 -5.44 8.87 4.05
N GLU A 168 -5.78 10.12 4.38
CA GLU A 168 -6.58 10.46 5.56
C GLU A 168 -8.03 9.96 5.45
N GLU A 169 -8.66 10.11 4.29
CA GLU A 169 -9.99 9.58 4.03
C GLU A 169 -10.02 8.06 4.16
N PHE A 170 -9.00 7.38 3.64
CA PHE A 170 -8.89 5.94 3.73
C PHE A 170 -8.70 5.49 5.17
N ALA A 171 -7.82 6.15 5.92
CA ALA A 171 -7.64 5.90 7.34
C ALA A 171 -8.97 5.99 8.11
N LYS A 172 -9.76 7.05 7.87
CA LYS A 172 -11.10 7.21 8.47
C LYS A 172 -12.04 6.07 8.06
N GLY A 173 -12.09 5.75 6.77
CA GLY A 173 -12.95 4.69 6.23
C GLY A 173 -12.63 3.28 6.76
N LEU A 174 -11.35 2.98 7.00
CA LEU A 174 -10.93 1.70 7.60
C LEU A 174 -11.53 1.47 9.00
N MET A 175 -11.71 2.54 9.77
CA MET A 175 -12.31 2.48 11.11
C MET A 175 -13.82 2.18 11.09
N GLU A 176 -14.48 2.43 9.95
CA GLU A 176 -15.91 2.19 9.76
C GLU A 176 -16.21 0.77 9.23
N LEU A 177 -15.17 -0.01 8.92
CA LEU A 177 -15.36 -1.35 8.37
C LEU A 177 -16.05 -2.30 9.37
N PRO A 178 -16.88 -3.25 8.89
CA PRO A 178 -17.61 -4.17 9.75
C PRO A 178 -16.70 -4.97 10.68
N ARG A 179 -17.19 -5.22 11.91
CA ARG A 179 -16.44 -5.99 12.93
C ARG A 179 -16.20 -7.45 12.55
N ASN A 180 -16.92 -7.97 11.56
CA ASN A 180 -16.85 -9.35 11.11
C ASN A 180 -15.73 -9.61 10.09
N VAL A 181 -15.05 -8.56 9.61
CA VAL A 181 -13.88 -8.73 8.74
C VAL A 181 -12.81 -9.53 9.48
N ARG A 182 -12.34 -10.60 8.83
CA ARG A 182 -11.26 -11.50 9.31
C ARG A 182 -10.08 -11.52 8.34
N HIS A 183 -10.33 -11.31 7.06
CA HIS A 183 -9.29 -11.34 6.02
C HIS A 183 -9.28 -10.02 5.28
N PHE A 184 -8.12 -9.36 5.26
CA PHE A 184 -7.95 -8.10 4.55
C PHE A 184 -6.74 -8.19 3.62
N ALA A 185 -6.99 -8.11 2.32
CA ALA A 185 -5.98 -7.99 1.29
C ALA A 185 -6.09 -6.62 0.62
N LEU A 186 -4.98 -5.90 0.54
CA LEU A 186 -4.86 -4.58 -0.07
C LEU A 186 -3.68 -4.60 -1.04
N LYS A 187 -3.93 -4.33 -2.32
CA LYS A 187 -2.93 -3.87 -3.27
C LYS A 187 -3.15 -2.38 -3.45
N PHE A 188 -2.26 -1.56 -2.89
CA PHE A 188 -2.32 -0.10 -3.04
C PHE A 188 -1.03 0.36 -3.69
N ASP A 189 -1.03 0.31 -5.01
CA ASP A 189 0.16 0.50 -5.83
C ASP A 189 0.37 1.97 -6.13
N ARG A 190 1.50 2.50 -5.63
CA ARG A 190 2.00 3.83 -5.94
C ARG A 190 2.96 3.85 -7.11
N GLY A 191 3.64 2.74 -7.39
CA GLY A 191 4.87 2.71 -8.17
C GLY A 191 5.91 3.67 -7.57
N VAL A 192 6.89 3.11 -6.86
CA VAL A 192 7.96 3.92 -6.27
C VAL A 192 8.77 4.60 -7.39
N PRO A 193 9.19 5.88 -7.23
CA PRO A 193 10.07 6.52 -8.19
C PRO A 193 11.32 5.67 -8.41
N LEU A 194 11.64 5.41 -9.68
CA LEU A 194 12.90 4.77 -10.06
C LEU A 194 14.06 5.77 -9.99
N ASN A 195 13.71 7.06 -10.13
CA ASN A 195 14.49 8.28 -10.02
C ASN A 195 14.97 8.65 -8.59
N HIS A 196 16.22 8.40 -8.22
CA HIS A 196 16.77 8.84 -6.93
C HIS A 196 16.90 10.35 -6.73
N HIS A 197 17.12 11.09 -7.81
CA HIS A 197 17.20 12.55 -7.79
C HIS A 197 15.84 13.17 -7.46
N TRP A 198 14.78 12.36 -7.50
CA TRP A 198 13.46 12.78 -7.09
C TRP A 198 13.29 12.60 -5.59
N SER A 199 12.91 13.69 -4.91
CA SER A 199 12.57 13.66 -3.49
C SER A 199 11.21 12.98 -3.34
N PRO A 200 11.08 11.92 -2.52
CA PRO A 200 9.80 11.28 -2.31
C PRO A 200 8.80 12.29 -1.75
N PRO A 201 7.51 12.20 -2.12
CA PRO A 201 6.52 13.11 -1.62
C PRO A 201 6.30 12.79 -0.15
N GLN A 202 6.09 13.84 0.62
CA GLN A 202 5.63 13.70 1.98
C GLN A 202 4.11 13.49 1.94
N LEU A 203 3.68 12.25 2.16
CA LEU A 203 2.27 11.83 2.14
C LEU A 203 1.57 12.05 3.47
N TYR A 204 2.34 12.48 4.45
CA TYR A 204 1.85 12.87 5.74
C TYR A 204 2.63 14.11 6.23
N HIS A 205 1.92 15.24 6.27
CA HIS A 205 2.49 16.54 6.68
C HIS A 205 2.45 16.78 8.20
N GLY A 206 2.04 15.78 8.99
CA GLY A 206 2.05 15.91 10.44
C GLY A 206 3.47 16.00 10.99
N ASP A 207 3.54 16.40 12.27
CA ASP A 207 4.77 16.30 13.06
C ASP A 207 5.29 14.85 12.97
N PRO A 208 6.60 14.61 12.73
CA PRO A 208 7.19 13.27 12.79
C PRO A 208 6.92 12.51 14.10
N ALA A 209 6.57 13.21 15.18
CA ALA A 209 6.11 12.63 16.43
C ALA A 209 4.67 12.09 16.38
N VAL A 210 3.85 12.54 15.42
CA VAL A 210 2.50 12.06 15.20
C VAL A 210 2.54 10.93 14.17
N PRO A 211 1.99 9.76 14.51
CA PRO A 211 2.05 8.60 13.64
C PRO A 211 1.16 8.75 12.40
N ASP A 212 1.62 8.20 11.28
CA ASP A 212 0.87 8.14 10.04
C ASP A 212 -0.55 7.53 10.23
N PRO A 213 -1.64 8.24 9.86
CA PRO A 213 -3.00 7.83 10.16
C PRO A 213 -3.42 6.54 9.45
N LEU A 214 -2.93 6.28 8.24
CA LEU A 214 -3.23 5.06 7.51
C LEU A 214 -2.61 3.84 8.22
N SER A 215 -1.32 3.92 8.56
CA SER A 215 -0.61 2.86 9.29
C SER A 215 -1.27 2.58 10.63
N VAL A 216 -1.66 3.62 11.37
CA VAL A 216 -2.39 3.49 12.63
C VAL A 216 -3.75 2.81 12.45
N SER A 217 -4.51 3.18 11.42
CA SER A 217 -5.84 2.62 11.16
C SER A 217 -5.75 1.15 10.71
N LEU A 218 -4.75 0.81 9.90
CA LEU A 218 -4.43 -0.57 9.55
C LEU A 218 -4.06 -1.39 10.79
N ARG A 219 -3.25 -0.84 11.71
CA ARG A 219 -2.95 -1.49 12.99
C ARG A 219 -4.22 -1.79 13.80
N TYR A 220 -5.13 -0.82 13.90
CA TYR A 220 -6.42 -1.05 14.58
C TYR A 220 -7.26 -2.13 13.89
N LEU A 221 -7.28 -2.14 12.56
CA LEU A 221 -7.94 -3.19 11.81
C LEU A 221 -7.31 -4.57 12.12
N MET A 222 -5.98 -4.68 12.10
CA MET A 222 -5.23 -5.91 12.38
C MET A 222 -5.59 -6.58 13.71
N GLN A 223 -5.94 -5.80 14.74
CA GLN A 223 -6.29 -6.35 16.07
C GLN A 223 -7.49 -7.32 16.04
N ARG A 224 -8.33 -7.25 15.00
CA ARG A 224 -9.49 -8.14 14.82
C ARG A 224 -9.40 -9.07 13.61
N LEU A 225 -8.29 -9.02 12.85
CA LEU A 225 -8.08 -9.87 11.68
C LEU A 225 -7.49 -11.24 12.07
N GLU A 226 -7.66 -12.19 11.15
CA GLU A 226 -6.95 -13.47 11.08
C GLU A 226 -5.84 -13.43 10.04
N THR A 227 -6.05 -12.72 8.92
CA THR A 227 -5.03 -12.53 7.90
C THR A 227 -4.98 -11.08 7.42
N LEU A 228 -3.75 -10.58 7.21
CA LEU A 228 -3.46 -9.31 6.58
C LEU A 228 -2.50 -9.54 5.41
N GLU A 229 -2.84 -9.02 4.23
CA GLU A 229 -1.94 -8.97 3.08
C GLU A 229 -1.92 -7.55 2.51
N ILE A 230 -0.77 -6.89 2.56
CA ILE A 230 -0.51 -5.63 1.88
C ILE A 230 0.48 -5.91 0.77
N LYS A 231 0.13 -5.57 -0.48
CA LYS A 231 0.87 -5.91 -1.70
C LYS A 231 1.18 -4.67 -2.51
N ASN A 232 2.17 -4.79 -3.39
CA ASN A 232 2.57 -3.78 -4.39
C ASN A 232 3.03 -2.45 -3.78
N ASP A 233 4.11 -2.48 -2.98
CA ASP A 233 4.84 -1.27 -2.56
C ASP A 233 4.01 -0.18 -1.89
N THR A 234 2.99 -0.59 -1.15
CA THR A 234 2.17 0.34 -0.38
C THR A 234 3.05 1.09 0.61
N ILE A 235 2.92 2.42 0.64
CA ILE A 235 3.68 3.24 1.59
C ILE A 235 2.98 3.25 2.94
N ILE A 236 3.65 2.69 3.92
CA ILE A 236 3.19 2.52 5.31
C ILE A 236 4.39 2.69 6.23
N GLY A 237 4.15 3.24 7.41
CA GLY A 237 5.14 3.38 8.46
C GLY A 237 5.19 2.13 9.34
N SER A 238 6.25 2.02 10.15
CA SER A 238 6.42 0.97 11.17
C SER A 238 5.25 0.89 12.16
N GLU A 239 4.50 1.99 12.27
CA GLU A 239 3.31 2.17 13.09
C GLU A 239 2.19 1.18 12.76
N ILE A 240 2.22 0.55 11.60
CA ILE A 240 1.30 -0.53 11.28
C ILE A 240 1.42 -1.70 12.27
N PHE A 241 2.62 -1.97 12.77
CA PHE A 241 2.86 -3.07 13.70
C PHE A 241 2.75 -2.63 15.16
N TRP A 242 3.36 -1.49 15.52
CA TRP A 242 3.48 -1.07 16.92
C TRP A 242 3.48 0.45 17.08
N PRO A 243 2.94 1.03 18.18
CA PRO A 243 2.95 2.48 18.37
C PRO A 243 4.36 3.08 18.56
N SER A 244 4.71 4.12 17.81
CA SER A 244 6.03 4.80 17.88
C SER A 244 6.35 5.38 19.27
N SER A 245 5.32 5.79 20.04
CA SER A 245 5.47 6.34 21.38
C SER A 245 5.74 5.30 22.47
N SER A 246 5.89 4.02 22.10
CA SER A 246 6.05 2.89 23.02
C SER A 246 7.34 2.09 22.80
N THR A 247 8.35 2.74 22.22
CA THR A 247 9.70 2.17 21.99
C THR A 247 10.48 1.90 23.28
N ASP A 248 9.90 2.17 24.45
CA ASP A 248 10.38 1.62 25.71
C ASP A 248 9.63 0.30 25.99
N PRO A 249 10.26 -0.88 25.79
CA PRO A 249 9.59 -2.19 25.92
C PRO A 249 9.04 -2.46 27.33
N GLY A 250 9.42 -1.64 28.32
CA GLY A 250 8.95 -1.70 29.71
C GLY A 250 7.87 -0.67 30.08
N SER A 251 7.47 0.23 29.17
CA SER A 251 6.44 1.23 29.47
C SER A 251 5.04 0.60 29.41
N HIS A 252 4.55 0.17 30.57
CA HIS A 252 3.22 -0.40 30.77
C HIS A 252 2.04 0.59 30.60
N ASN A 253 2.28 1.83 30.14
CA ASN A 253 1.30 2.92 30.24
C ASN A 253 0.39 3.15 29.02
N ASN A 254 0.57 2.42 27.92
CA ASN A 254 -0.42 2.39 26.84
C ASN A 254 -1.02 0.98 26.80
N GLY A 255 -2.35 0.87 26.96
CA GLY A 255 -3.04 -0.42 27.09
C GLY A 255 -2.64 -1.45 26.01
N PRO A 256 -2.76 -2.76 26.29
CA PRO A 256 -2.12 -3.79 25.48
C PRO A 256 -2.68 -3.81 24.06
N VAL A 257 -1.88 -3.38 23.09
CA VAL A 257 -2.09 -3.67 21.67
C VAL A 257 -1.91 -5.18 21.50
N GLY A 258 -3.01 -5.89 21.31
CA GLY A 258 -3.03 -7.34 21.12
C GLY A 258 -3.61 -7.72 19.76
N PHE A 259 -3.09 -8.80 19.16
CA PHE A 259 -3.57 -9.34 17.89
C PHE A 259 -4.00 -10.81 18.10
N PRO A 260 -5.07 -11.05 18.87
CA PRO A 260 -5.40 -12.38 19.39
C PRO A 260 -5.72 -13.44 18.32
N ASN A 261 -6.11 -13.00 17.12
CA ASN A 261 -6.58 -13.89 16.06
C ASN A 261 -5.62 -13.96 14.86
N LEU A 262 -4.65 -13.07 14.76
CA LEU A 262 -3.82 -12.90 13.58
C LEU A 262 -2.86 -14.09 13.43
N ARG A 263 -2.90 -14.72 12.26
CA ARG A 263 -2.09 -15.92 11.94
C ARG A 263 -1.13 -15.70 10.80
N HIS A 264 -1.51 -14.85 9.86
CA HIS A 264 -0.75 -14.58 8.65
C HIS A 264 -0.69 -13.08 8.39
N VAL A 265 0.52 -12.56 8.28
CA VAL A 265 0.77 -11.16 7.99
C VAL A 265 1.79 -11.09 6.86
N VAL A 266 1.43 -10.45 5.76
CA VAL A 266 2.34 -10.17 4.65
C VAL A 266 2.25 -8.69 4.35
N VAL A 267 3.40 -8.02 4.33
CA VAL A 267 3.48 -6.59 4.13
C VAL A 267 4.57 -6.27 3.12
N CYS A 268 4.18 -6.04 1.87
CA CYS A 268 5.03 -5.45 0.83
C CYS A 268 5.01 -3.92 0.96
N ALA A 269 5.93 -3.39 1.76
CA ALA A 269 6.10 -1.96 1.97
C ALA A 269 6.92 -1.33 0.84
N GLY A 270 6.57 -0.10 0.45
CA GLY A 270 7.43 0.68 -0.45
C GLY A 270 8.77 1.03 0.21
N ILE A 271 9.80 1.29 -0.61
CA ILE A 271 11.13 1.75 -0.14
C ILE A 271 11.18 3.23 0.28
N VAL A 272 10.01 3.82 0.52
CA VAL A 272 9.80 5.22 0.91
C VAL A 272 8.91 5.25 2.13
N SER A 273 9.24 6.08 3.13
CA SER A 273 8.40 6.31 4.31
C SER A 273 7.23 7.25 3.99
N PRO A 274 6.12 7.18 4.75
CA PRO A 274 5.03 8.16 4.64
C PRO A 274 5.47 9.62 4.80
N TYR A 275 6.60 9.83 5.49
CA TYR A 275 7.20 11.13 5.78
C TYR A 275 8.12 11.64 4.66
N GLY A 276 8.19 10.96 3.50
CA GLY A 276 8.97 11.40 2.34
C GLY A 276 10.46 11.05 2.41
N SER A 277 10.86 10.11 3.26
CA SER A 277 12.26 9.65 3.34
C SER A 277 12.48 8.34 2.58
N TRP A 278 13.61 8.20 1.93
CA TRP A 278 14.03 6.93 1.34
C TRP A 278 14.52 5.96 2.42
N LEU A 279 14.07 4.70 2.39
CA LEU A 279 14.53 3.64 3.30
C LEU A 279 15.86 3.00 2.84
N CYS A 280 16.34 3.42 1.68
CA CYS A 280 17.55 2.92 1.04
C CYS A 280 18.39 4.08 0.47
N SER A 281 19.69 3.85 0.42
CA SER A 281 20.68 4.72 -0.23
C SER A 281 21.24 4.07 -1.47
N GLU A 282 21.97 4.88 -2.24
CA GLU A 282 22.79 4.39 -3.34
C GLU A 282 23.82 3.37 -2.85
N ASP A 283 24.03 2.33 -3.66
CA ASP A 283 25.12 1.39 -3.47
C ASP A 283 26.37 1.93 -4.18
N PRO A 284 27.41 2.39 -3.44
CA PRO A 284 28.60 2.97 -4.05
C PRO A 284 29.38 1.96 -4.92
N SER A 285 29.11 0.66 -4.77
CA SER A 285 29.75 -0.39 -5.57
C SER A 285 29.20 -0.50 -7.01
N VAL A 286 28.03 0.06 -7.29
CA VAL A 286 27.35 -0.08 -8.59
C VAL A 286 27.84 0.95 -9.63
N GLY A 287 28.70 1.90 -9.22
CA GLY A 287 29.18 2.97 -10.09
C GLY A 287 28.09 4.00 -10.41
N ALA A 288 28.50 5.26 -10.65
CA ALA A 288 27.56 6.30 -11.01
C ALA A 288 26.97 6.00 -12.39
N VAL A 289 25.70 5.62 -12.43
CA VAL A 289 25.00 5.49 -13.71
C VAL A 289 24.49 6.85 -14.13
N GLN A 290 24.81 7.20 -15.37
CA GLN A 290 24.32 8.44 -15.95
C GLN A 290 22.79 8.44 -15.95
N PRO A 291 22.16 9.56 -15.59
CA PRO A 291 20.72 9.68 -15.72
C PRO A 291 20.35 9.32 -17.16
N PRO A 292 19.31 8.50 -17.36
CA PRO A 292 18.85 8.14 -18.69
C PRO A 292 18.60 9.43 -19.48
N ASN A 293 18.98 9.43 -20.76
CA ASN A 293 18.75 10.57 -21.63
C ASN A 293 17.24 10.66 -21.90
N VAL A 294 16.52 11.37 -21.01
CA VAL A 294 15.07 11.52 -21.08
C VAL A 294 14.78 12.32 -22.32
N ASN A 295 14.07 11.74 -23.29
CA ASN A 295 13.62 12.48 -24.45
C ASN A 295 12.53 13.47 -23.97
N PRO A 296 12.79 14.79 -23.98
CA PRO A 296 11.87 15.78 -23.40
C PRO A 296 10.54 15.91 -24.16
N LEU A 297 10.38 15.20 -25.28
CA LEU A 297 9.16 15.17 -26.10
C LEU A 297 8.10 14.18 -25.60
N ASN A 298 8.37 13.44 -24.52
CA ASN A 298 7.44 12.45 -23.98
C ASN A 298 6.77 13.01 -22.72
N ASP A 299 5.87 13.98 -22.91
CA ASP A 299 5.06 14.62 -21.84
C ASP A 299 4.23 13.62 -21.01
N ASP A 300 4.14 12.36 -21.46
CA ASP A 300 3.46 11.25 -20.81
C ASP A 300 4.30 10.53 -19.73
N VAL A 301 5.59 10.86 -19.56
CA VAL A 301 6.43 10.25 -18.52
C VAL A 301 6.18 10.95 -17.19
N VAL A 302 5.69 10.20 -16.20
CA VAL A 302 5.51 10.69 -14.84
C VAL A 302 6.88 11.07 -14.26
N PRO A 303 7.03 12.28 -13.67
CA PRO A 303 8.28 12.67 -13.03
C PRO A 303 8.77 11.60 -12.04
N GLY A 304 10.02 11.16 -12.20
CA GLY A 304 10.62 10.09 -11.37
C GLY A 304 10.51 8.67 -11.92
N ASP A 305 9.72 8.43 -12.98
CA ASP A 305 9.74 7.19 -13.79
C ASP A 305 10.67 7.30 -15.02
N GLU A 306 11.42 8.40 -15.09
CA GLU A 306 12.36 8.73 -16.15
C GLU A 306 13.55 7.76 -16.12
N GLY A 307 13.34 6.61 -16.75
CA GLY A 307 14.28 5.51 -16.98
C GLY A 307 14.68 4.69 -15.74
N GLU A 308 15.07 3.44 -16.00
CA GLU A 308 15.38 2.42 -15.00
C GLU A 308 16.77 2.69 -14.40
N ALA A 309 16.85 3.67 -13.52
CA ALA A 309 18.04 3.97 -12.75
C ALA A 309 18.11 3.09 -11.48
N MET A 310 18.40 1.80 -11.63
CA MET A 310 18.37 0.81 -10.53
C MET A 310 19.58 0.92 -9.59
N PHE A 311 19.66 1.93 -8.71
CA PHE A 311 20.87 2.17 -7.91
C PHE A 311 20.69 2.16 -6.38
N ARG A 312 19.46 2.09 -5.84
CA ARG A 312 19.17 2.11 -4.39
C ARG A 312 19.06 0.69 -3.84
N LEU A 313 20.19 0.09 -3.54
CA LEU A 313 20.25 -1.32 -3.15
C LEU A 313 20.70 -1.53 -1.70
N LYS A 314 21.12 -0.44 -1.02
CA LYS A 314 21.58 -0.49 0.36
C LYS A 314 20.53 0.08 1.30
N TYR A 315 19.87 -0.77 2.06
CA TYR A 315 18.95 -0.35 3.11
C TYR A 315 19.68 0.47 4.18
N LEU A 316 19.02 1.52 4.67
CA LEU A 316 19.54 2.39 5.73
C LEU A 316 19.10 1.81 7.08
N PRO A 317 20.01 1.22 7.89
CA PRO A 317 19.63 0.52 9.11
C PRO A 317 18.80 1.38 10.06
N GLY A 318 19.18 2.65 10.26
CA GLY A 318 18.44 3.57 11.13
C GLY A 318 17.00 3.87 10.71
N LEU A 319 16.62 3.61 9.44
CA LEU A 319 15.26 3.84 8.93
C LEU A 319 14.46 2.56 8.77
N VAL A 320 15.11 1.41 8.56
CA VAL A 320 14.45 0.09 8.45
C VAL A 320 14.26 -0.56 9.83
N GLU A 321 15.19 -0.33 10.75
CA GLU A 321 15.16 -0.92 12.09
C GLU A 321 13.85 -0.67 12.86
N PRO A 322 13.21 0.52 12.79
CA PRO A 322 11.91 0.73 13.40
C PRO A 322 10.84 -0.28 12.94
N TYR A 323 10.88 -0.73 11.68
CA TYR A 323 9.95 -1.75 11.17
C TYR A 323 10.22 -3.11 11.79
N HIS A 324 11.49 -3.51 11.90
CA HIS A 324 11.88 -4.78 12.52
C HIS A 324 11.48 -4.82 13.99
N LEU A 325 11.83 -3.77 14.73
CA LEU A 325 11.51 -3.67 16.15
C LEU A 325 9.99 -3.67 16.37
N ALA A 326 9.25 -2.86 15.61
CA ALA A 326 7.80 -2.79 15.71
C ALA A 326 7.15 -4.14 15.38
N ALA A 327 7.62 -4.84 14.36
CA ALA A 327 7.13 -6.15 13.99
C ALA A 327 7.42 -7.22 15.04
N ALA A 328 8.63 -7.23 15.62
CA ALA A 328 9.00 -8.12 16.71
C ALA A 328 8.13 -7.90 17.96
N CYS A 329 7.94 -6.63 18.35
CA CYS A 329 7.05 -6.25 19.43
C CYS A 329 5.61 -6.70 19.16
N ALA A 330 5.11 -6.48 17.95
CA ALA A 330 3.78 -6.91 17.55
C ALA A 330 3.65 -8.43 17.59
N ALA A 331 4.62 -9.17 17.02
CA ALA A 331 4.68 -10.64 17.01
C ALA A 331 4.57 -11.23 18.42
N SER A 332 5.24 -10.64 19.43
CA SER A 332 5.10 -11.06 20.84
C SER A 332 3.68 -10.95 21.41
N ARG A 333 2.78 -10.25 20.72
CA ARG A 333 1.36 -10.06 21.06
C ARG A 333 0.42 -10.75 20.07
N MET A 334 0.93 -11.65 19.23
CA MET A 334 0.17 -12.42 18.24
C MET A 334 0.21 -13.92 18.56
N PRO A 335 -0.48 -14.42 19.61
CA PRO A 335 -0.32 -15.80 20.10
C PRO A 335 -0.69 -16.90 19.10
N ARG A 336 -1.27 -16.56 17.95
CA ARG A 336 -1.66 -17.49 16.88
C ARG A 336 -0.85 -17.28 15.59
N LEU A 337 0.23 -16.51 15.65
CA LEU A 337 1.04 -16.18 14.49
C LEU A 337 1.74 -17.42 13.97
N ASN A 338 1.52 -17.72 12.68
CA ASN A 338 2.21 -18.78 11.96
C ASN A 338 3.27 -18.18 11.03
N ASN A 339 2.96 -17.03 10.42
CA ASN A 339 3.84 -16.36 9.48
C ASN A 339 3.69 -14.84 9.55
N LEU A 340 4.82 -14.14 9.62
CA LEU A 340 4.92 -12.70 9.43
C LEU A 340 6.01 -12.42 8.39
N GLU A 341 5.64 -11.71 7.34
CA GLU A 341 6.55 -11.32 6.26
C GLU A 341 6.51 -9.80 6.06
N ILE A 342 7.69 -9.18 6.01
CA ILE A 342 7.86 -7.79 5.62
C ILE A 342 8.80 -7.77 4.44
N MET A 343 8.34 -7.21 3.34
CA MET A 343 9.08 -7.15 2.10
C MET A 343 9.19 -5.70 1.66
N TRP A 344 10.30 -5.36 1.04
CA TRP A 344 10.46 -4.08 0.37
C TRP A 344 10.75 -4.37 -1.09
N SER A 345 9.83 -4.02 -2.00
CA SER A 345 10.12 -4.23 -3.42
C SER A 345 11.09 -3.15 -3.87
N SER A 346 12.33 -3.59 -3.96
CA SER A 346 13.41 -2.92 -4.64
C SER A 346 13.89 -3.85 -5.75
N PRO A 347 14.74 -3.39 -6.68
CA PRO A 347 15.40 -4.28 -7.64
C PRO A 347 16.15 -5.45 -7.00
N ARG A 348 16.54 -5.32 -5.73
CA ARG A 348 17.07 -6.40 -4.89
C ARG A 348 16.22 -6.50 -3.63
N PRO A 349 15.06 -7.16 -3.72
CA PRO A 349 14.07 -7.15 -2.66
C PRO A 349 14.68 -7.70 -1.38
N ALA A 350 14.55 -6.94 -0.30
CA ALA A 350 14.77 -7.47 1.04
C ALA A 350 13.47 -7.98 1.61
N CYS A 351 13.56 -9.09 2.31
CA CYS A 351 12.45 -9.67 3.04
C CYS A 351 12.92 -10.09 4.42
N LEU A 352 12.13 -9.76 5.44
CA LEU A 352 12.16 -10.35 6.76
C LEU A 352 10.99 -11.32 6.85
N GLU A 353 11.28 -12.61 7.06
CA GLU A 353 10.26 -13.66 7.22
C GLU A 353 10.41 -14.31 8.60
N TYR A 354 9.36 -14.28 9.40
CA TYR A 354 9.25 -14.96 10.68
C TYR A 354 8.22 -16.09 10.59
N ILE A 355 8.69 -17.34 10.72
CA ILE A 355 7.85 -18.54 10.63
C ILE A 355 7.85 -19.26 11.98
N VAL A 356 6.66 -19.57 12.48
CA VAL A 356 6.45 -20.51 13.60
C VAL A 356 6.06 -21.86 13.00
N ARG A 357 6.84 -22.91 13.28
CA ARG A 357 6.59 -24.25 12.69
C ARG A 357 5.77 -25.10 13.64
N ASP A 358 4.63 -25.61 13.19
CA ASP A 358 3.72 -26.46 13.99
C ASP A 358 4.39 -27.76 14.51
N CYS A 359 5.46 -28.21 13.86
CA CYS A 359 6.11 -29.50 14.11
C CYS A 359 7.32 -29.42 15.06
N GLY A 360 7.71 -28.23 15.50
CA GLY A 360 8.92 -28.04 16.29
C GLY A 360 8.79 -26.78 17.13
N ALA A 361 9.24 -26.87 18.37
CA ALA A 361 9.47 -25.73 19.24
C ALA A 361 10.59 -24.84 18.65
N GLN A 362 10.35 -24.23 17.48
CA GLN A 362 11.34 -23.49 16.73
C GLN A 362 10.65 -22.40 15.90
N ALA A 363 11.24 -21.22 15.92
CA ALA A 363 10.90 -20.15 15.00
C ALA A 363 12.13 -19.80 14.16
N THR A 364 11.92 -19.53 12.87
CA THR A 364 12.99 -19.10 11.96
C THR A 364 12.76 -17.65 11.60
N LEU A 365 13.80 -16.82 11.72
CA LEU A 365 13.85 -15.47 11.19
C LEU A 365 14.80 -15.47 10.00
N LYS A 366 14.27 -15.21 8.80
CA LYS A 366 15.03 -15.21 7.57
C LYS A 366 15.16 -13.82 7.01
N PHE A 367 16.34 -13.55 6.48
CA PHE A 367 16.65 -12.33 5.75
C PHE A 367 17.01 -12.68 4.31
N TYR A 368 16.34 -12.03 3.37
CA TYR A 368 16.61 -12.15 1.94
C TYR A 368 17.20 -10.84 1.42
N GLY A 369 18.04 -10.90 0.38
CA GLY A 369 18.54 -9.73 -0.34
C GLY A 369 20.06 -9.55 -0.28
N SER A 370 20.58 -8.52 -0.95
CA SER A 370 22.03 -8.40 -1.25
C SER A 370 22.94 -8.02 -0.09
N LEU A 371 22.41 -7.67 1.08
CA LEU A 371 23.20 -7.36 2.26
C LEU A 371 22.45 -7.84 3.51
N PRO A 372 23.14 -8.47 4.48
CA PRO A 372 22.54 -8.80 5.76
C PRO A 372 22.05 -7.52 6.44
N LEU A 373 20.74 -7.46 6.68
CA LEU A 373 20.14 -6.50 7.59
C LEU A 373 20.59 -6.91 9.00
N GLU A 374 21.64 -6.28 9.50
CA GLU A 374 22.07 -6.48 10.88
C GLU A 374 20.97 -6.00 11.83
N LEU A 375 20.38 -6.91 12.60
CA LEU A 375 19.49 -6.55 13.68
C LEU A 375 20.28 -5.81 14.75
N THR A 376 19.72 -4.73 15.28
CA THR A 376 20.29 -4.18 16.51
C THR A 376 19.95 -5.08 17.70
N GLY A 377 20.68 -4.94 18.80
CA GLY A 377 20.43 -5.72 20.02
C GLY A 377 19.02 -5.55 20.58
N SER A 378 18.33 -4.44 20.32
CA SER A 378 16.94 -4.25 20.75
C SER A 378 15.96 -5.07 19.90
N SER A 379 16.12 -5.10 18.57
CA SER A 379 15.28 -5.93 17.70
C SER A 379 15.54 -7.41 17.91
N GLU A 380 16.80 -7.83 18.05
CA GLU A 380 17.11 -9.22 18.38
C GLU A 380 16.42 -9.64 19.68
N LYS A 381 16.54 -8.83 20.75
CA LYS A 381 15.88 -9.10 22.03
C LYS A 381 14.36 -9.19 21.87
N ALA A 382 13.75 -8.27 21.11
CA ALA A 382 12.30 -8.28 20.87
C ALA A 382 11.86 -9.54 20.10
N TRP A 383 12.64 -10.01 19.13
CA TRP A 383 12.35 -11.26 18.41
C TRP A 383 12.47 -12.47 19.31
N ARG A 384 13.47 -12.51 20.20
CA ARG A 384 13.61 -13.57 21.21
C ARG A 384 12.40 -13.64 22.15
N GLU A 385 11.87 -12.50 22.57
CA GLU A 385 10.61 -12.44 23.33
C GLU A 385 9.41 -12.94 22.52
N ALA A 386 9.33 -12.61 21.22
CA ALA A 386 8.30 -13.16 20.34
C ALA A 386 8.40 -14.70 20.24
N VAL A 387 9.61 -15.26 20.09
CA VAL A 387 9.83 -16.72 20.09
C VAL A 387 9.40 -17.34 21.41
N LYS A 388 9.77 -16.75 22.53
CA LYS A 388 9.34 -17.23 23.86
C LYS A 388 7.83 -17.34 23.99
N VAL A 389 7.08 -16.40 23.41
CA VAL A 389 5.61 -16.44 23.40
C VAL A 389 5.07 -17.60 22.55
N HIS A 390 5.64 -17.85 21.37
CA HIS A 390 5.12 -18.87 20.45
C HIS A 390 5.62 -20.28 20.73
N VAL A 391 6.84 -20.40 21.25
CA VAL A 391 7.59 -21.66 21.36
C VAL A 391 7.88 -22.03 22.82
N GLY A 392 7.88 -21.06 23.74
CA GLY A 392 8.18 -21.27 25.16
C GLY A 392 9.67 -21.15 25.52
N ASP A 393 10.57 -21.04 24.54
CA ASP A 393 12.02 -20.88 24.74
C ASP A 393 12.60 -19.82 23.79
N GLU A 394 13.19 -18.78 24.37
CA GLU A 394 13.81 -17.65 23.65
C GLU A 394 15.08 -18.03 22.87
N ASN A 395 15.69 -19.17 23.20
CA ASN A 395 16.89 -19.69 22.50
C ASN A 395 16.54 -20.53 21.27
N SER A 396 15.26 -20.85 21.06
CA SER A 396 14.77 -21.61 19.91
C SER A 396 14.58 -20.74 18.65
N LEU A 397 15.14 -19.53 18.65
CA LEU A 397 15.18 -18.64 17.49
C LEU A 397 16.38 -19.00 16.61
N ASP A 398 16.08 -19.49 15.41
CA ASP A 398 17.06 -19.71 14.36
C ASP A 398 17.10 -18.50 13.43
N MET A 399 18.29 -17.97 13.16
CA MET A 399 18.47 -16.79 12.31
C MET A 399 19.26 -17.19 11.07
N ASP A 400 18.58 -17.18 9.94
CA ASP A 400 19.18 -17.55 8.66
C ASP A 400 19.27 -16.33 7.74
N PHE A 401 20.44 -16.11 7.17
CA PHE A 401 20.61 -15.20 6.04
C PHE A 401 20.64 -16.00 4.75
N ILE A 402 19.72 -15.71 3.83
CA ILE A 402 19.62 -16.38 2.54
C ILE A 402 19.96 -15.38 1.44
N ASP A 403 21.18 -15.51 0.91
CA ASP A 403 21.57 -14.84 -0.32
C ASP A 403 21.02 -15.61 -1.53
N GLU A 404 19.83 -15.25 -2.00
CA GLU A 404 19.26 -15.82 -3.23
C GLU A 404 19.81 -15.16 -4.51
N GLY A 405 20.71 -14.18 -4.40
CA GLY A 405 21.19 -13.38 -5.53
C GLY A 405 20.03 -12.78 -6.33
N ASN A 406 20.19 -12.69 -7.66
CA ASN A 406 19.15 -12.17 -8.57
C ASN A 406 18.01 -13.18 -8.87
N ASN A 407 18.02 -14.37 -8.27
CA ASN A 407 17.04 -15.44 -8.57
C ASN A 407 15.80 -15.41 -7.68
N TRP A 408 15.71 -14.44 -6.77
CA TRP A 408 14.55 -14.28 -5.90
C TRP A 408 13.28 -14.01 -6.73
N GLN A 409 12.20 -14.75 -6.42
CA GLN A 409 10.88 -14.51 -7.00
C GLN A 409 9.91 -14.06 -5.90
N PRO A 410 9.15 -12.96 -6.11
CA PRO A 410 8.17 -12.52 -5.14
C PRO A 410 7.08 -13.58 -4.92
N PRO A 411 6.53 -13.68 -3.71
CA PRO A 411 5.55 -14.68 -3.30
C PRO A 411 4.19 -14.55 -4.02
N GLU A 412 4.00 -13.60 -4.95
CA GLU A 412 2.82 -13.60 -5.83
C GLU A 412 2.67 -14.92 -6.62
N THR A 413 3.71 -15.76 -6.71
CA THR A 413 3.67 -17.13 -7.27
C THR A 413 3.36 -18.23 -6.24
N ARG A 414 3.48 -17.97 -4.93
CA ARG A 414 3.14 -18.91 -3.85
C ARG A 414 1.67 -18.75 -3.48
N THR A 415 0.79 -19.31 -4.31
CA THR A 415 -0.64 -19.38 -3.98
C THR A 415 -0.81 -20.10 -2.64
N LEU A 416 -1.37 -19.42 -1.63
CA LEU A 416 -1.85 -20.07 -0.42
C LEU A 416 -2.87 -21.13 -0.84
N ARG A 417 -2.45 -22.40 -0.84
CA ARG A 417 -3.39 -23.52 -0.85
C ARG A 417 -4.02 -23.52 0.54
N ALA A 418 -5.28 -23.11 0.59
CA ALA A 418 -6.13 -23.13 1.78
C ALA A 418 -6.20 -24.53 2.40
#